data_AF-A0A4P6MTL1-F1
#
_entry.id   AF-A0A4P6MTL1-F1
#
_cell.length_a   1.000
_cell.length_b   1.000
_cell.length_c   1.000
_cell.angle_alpha   90.00
_cell.angle_beta   90.00
_cell.angle_gamma   90.00
#
_symmetry.space_group_name_H-M   'P 1'
#
loop_
_entity.id
_entity.type
_entity.pdbx_description
1 polymer ?
#
loop_
_entity_poly.entity_id
_entity_poly.type
_entity_poly.pdbx_seq_one_letter_code
_entity_poly.pdbx_strand_id
1 'polypeptide(L)'
;MQTKFIFTTGGVLSGLGKGVSAASIGNLLKAQGFSIFVLKLDPYLNIDPGVMNPIEHGEVFVTSDGGETDLDLGHYERFIDIKLTKDSNFTTGRIFTRIFEKERRGEFLGKTVQIVPHVVDEIINIILSQATKNKCDFMLIEIGGTVGDLESNPYIYAISKFANLYPQDVLFAHLAFIPYLSASKEYKSKPSQVSIASLRSFGINPNILLLRSQQGVDTSIIKKISESAFIKPQNVINIPDKANIYEIPLFLEKSGIIKLIFEHFNIKRPIIDNANEDWNNFIQKYLAKRNKELNVLLVGKYTELEDAYLSIISSLKIAAAHLNIKLNYTLIDASTINEQNIDNTFKNIDGVLILPGFGVRGFNSKVEVAKYTRKNKIPTLGICLGFQAMVVAQAQILGIKNATSKEFKEKDIVQEFVLTPFYENGDMMNLGGTLRLGEDKIQALANTLAAKIYGDNIFYERHRHRYEVSDKYRNSLEDTYFKFSGIHPDLKVAEICEVKNHPFYLGVQYHPEFSTRVVKSNPLFDFFLDAVWTNKNN
;
A
#
# COMPACT_ATOMS: atom_id res chain seq x y z
N MET A 1 -12.36 -24.97 11.87
CA MET A 1 -12.83 -25.17 10.48
C MET A 1 -11.60 -25.38 9.62
N GLN A 2 -11.66 -26.22 8.58
CA GLN A 2 -10.57 -26.30 7.58
C GLN A 2 -10.60 -25.02 6.74
N THR A 3 -9.44 -24.41 6.51
CA THR A 3 -9.30 -23.16 5.74
C THR A 3 -9.92 -23.31 4.35
N LYS A 4 -10.71 -22.32 3.94
CA LYS A 4 -11.28 -22.20 2.60
C LYS A 4 -10.45 -21.25 1.76
N PHE A 5 -10.22 -21.59 0.50
CA PHE A 5 -9.33 -20.88 -0.42
C PHE A 5 -10.15 -20.18 -1.50
N ILE A 6 -9.99 -18.86 -1.62
CA ILE A 6 -10.60 -18.08 -2.70
C ILE A 6 -9.48 -17.57 -3.61
N PHE A 7 -9.36 -18.15 -4.79
CA PHE A 7 -8.41 -17.72 -5.81
C PHE A 7 -9.02 -16.61 -6.67
N THR A 8 -8.35 -15.46 -6.72
CA THR A 8 -8.70 -14.34 -7.58
C THR A 8 -7.74 -14.31 -8.77
N THR A 9 -8.28 -14.46 -9.97
CA THR A 9 -7.52 -14.38 -11.23
C THR A 9 -8.09 -13.27 -12.10
N GLY A 10 -7.32 -12.78 -13.07
CA GLY A 10 -7.80 -11.77 -14.02
C GLY A 10 -7.42 -12.12 -15.44
N GLY A 11 -8.16 -11.57 -16.39
CA GLY A 11 -7.92 -11.80 -17.80
C GLY A 11 -8.31 -10.60 -18.67
N VAL A 12 -8.08 -10.70 -19.97
CA VAL A 12 -8.22 -9.62 -20.96
C VAL A 12 -7.14 -8.54 -20.84
N LEU A 13 -6.98 -7.90 -19.68
CA LEU A 13 -5.98 -6.86 -19.44
C LEU A 13 -5.56 -6.79 -17.96
N SER A 14 -4.35 -6.28 -17.72
CA SER A 14 -3.85 -5.96 -16.38
C SER A 14 -4.54 -4.70 -15.82
N GLY A 15 -4.43 -4.47 -14.50
CA GLY A 15 -5.01 -3.26 -13.88
C GLY A 15 -6.54 -3.25 -13.71
N LEU A 16 -7.25 -4.36 -13.94
CA LEU A 16 -8.72 -4.45 -13.78
C LEU A 16 -9.25 -4.29 -12.33
N GLY A 17 -8.37 -4.12 -11.35
CA GLY A 17 -8.75 -4.06 -9.94
C GLY A 17 -8.96 -5.43 -9.30
N LYS A 18 -8.09 -6.40 -9.61
CA LYS A 18 -8.02 -7.71 -8.92
C LYS A 18 -7.84 -7.54 -7.42
N GLY A 19 -6.80 -6.80 -7.02
CA GLY A 19 -6.50 -6.50 -5.62
C GLY A 19 -7.69 -5.84 -4.90
N VAL A 20 -8.30 -4.81 -5.48
CA VAL A 20 -9.48 -4.14 -4.90
C VAL A 20 -10.67 -5.10 -4.74
N SER A 21 -10.92 -5.97 -5.72
CA SER A 21 -12.02 -6.94 -5.65
C SER A 21 -11.78 -8.00 -4.58
N ALA A 22 -10.56 -8.55 -4.50
CA ALA A 22 -10.16 -9.50 -3.48
C ALA A 22 -10.20 -8.87 -2.07
N ALA A 23 -9.69 -7.64 -1.93
CA ALA A 23 -9.74 -6.87 -0.70
C ALA A 23 -11.19 -6.60 -0.24
N SER A 24 -12.09 -6.31 -1.18
CA SER A 24 -13.51 -6.09 -0.92
C SER A 24 -14.22 -7.36 -0.44
N ILE A 25 -13.92 -8.51 -1.05
CA ILE A 25 -14.43 -9.81 -0.58
C ILE A 25 -13.92 -10.10 0.83
N GLY A 26 -12.63 -9.85 1.10
CA GLY A 26 -12.05 -10.02 2.43
C GLY A 26 -12.66 -9.10 3.48
N ASN A 27 -12.92 -7.84 3.15
CA ASN A 27 -13.60 -6.89 4.02
C ASN A 27 -14.99 -7.42 4.42
N LEU A 28 -15.79 -7.87 3.45
CA LEU A 28 -17.13 -8.39 3.72
C LEU A 28 -17.09 -9.69 4.52
N LEU A 29 -16.16 -10.61 4.24
CA LEU A 29 -16.02 -11.85 5.02
C LEU A 29 -15.56 -11.57 6.46
N LYS A 30 -14.65 -10.61 6.66
CA LYS A 30 -14.24 -10.19 8.00
C LYS A 30 -15.40 -9.52 8.74
N ALA A 31 -16.18 -8.67 8.09
CA ALA A 31 -17.39 -8.07 8.67
C ALA A 31 -18.36 -9.15 9.15
N GLN A 32 -18.49 -10.26 8.41
CA GLN A 32 -19.28 -11.41 8.85
C GLN A 32 -18.68 -12.15 10.06
N GLY A 33 -17.47 -11.81 10.53
CA GLY A 33 -16.82 -12.41 11.69
C GLY A 33 -15.84 -13.55 11.38
N PHE A 34 -15.41 -13.69 10.12
CA PHE A 34 -14.38 -14.69 9.76
C PHE A 34 -12.96 -14.13 9.87
N SER A 35 -12.03 -15.00 10.23
CA SER A 35 -10.59 -14.71 10.16
C SER A 35 -10.08 -14.82 8.72
N ILE A 36 -9.31 -13.82 8.27
CA ILE A 36 -8.85 -13.69 6.88
C ILE A 36 -7.32 -13.66 6.84
N PHE A 37 -6.73 -14.40 5.89
CA PHE A 37 -5.35 -14.21 5.46
C PHE A 37 -5.33 -13.93 3.95
N VAL A 38 -4.40 -13.08 3.50
CA VAL A 38 -4.22 -12.76 2.08
C VAL A 38 -2.83 -13.15 1.62
N LEU A 39 -2.76 -13.76 0.44
CA LEU A 39 -1.53 -14.10 -0.26
C LEU A 39 -1.57 -13.52 -1.69
N LYS A 40 -0.63 -12.65 -2.00
CA LYS A 40 -0.37 -12.17 -3.37
C LYS A 40 0.75 -13.00 -3.99
N LEU A 41 0.48 -13.57 -5.17
CA LEU A 41 1.47 -14.27 -5.98
C LEU A 41 1.80 -13.44 -7.21
N ASP A 42 3.00 -12.86 -7.24
CA ASP A 42 3.44 -11.96 -8.30
C ASP A 42 4.32 -12.67 -9.32
N PRO A 43 3.99 -12.57 -10.63
CA PRO A 43 4.70 -13.33 -11.65
C PRO A 43 6.07 -12.75 -12.02
N TYR A 44 6.44 -11.56 -11.56
CA TYR A 44 7.73 -10.94 -11.87
C TYR A 44 8.92 -11.62 -11.16
N LEU A 45 10.12 -11.43 -11.72
CA LEU A 45 11.35 -12.14 -11.33
C LEU A 45 12.13 -11.47 -10.19
N ASN A 46 11.83 -10.22 -9.84
CA ASN A 46 12.44 -9.57 -8.68
C ASN A 46 12.10 -10.37 -7.40
N ILE A 47 13.07 -10.57 -6.51
CA ILE A 47 12.85 -11.29 -5.24
C ILE A 47 11.86 -10.54 -4.35
N ASP A 48 11.98 -9.21 -4.36
CA ASP A 48 11.11 -8.23 -3.72
C ASP A 48 11.13 -6.95 -4.58
N PRO A 49 10.18 -6.03 -4.38
CA PRO A 49 10.13 -4.78 -5.13
C PRO A 49 11.07 -3.69 -4.58
N GLY A 50 11.92 -3.99 -3.59
CA GLY A 50 12.77 -3.00 -2.92
C GLY A 50 13.75 -2.29 -3.87
N VAL A 51 14.15 -2.95 -4.96
CA VAL A 51 15.04 -2.42 -6.01
C VAL A 51 14.31 -1.92 -7.27
N MET A 52 12.98 -2.01 -7.30
CA MET A 52 12.18 -1.58 -8.45
C MET A 52 11.99 -0.06 -8.43
N ASN A 53 11.91 0.53 -9.62
CA ASN A 53 11.66 1.97 -9.73
C ASN A 53 10.18 2.26 -9.39
N PRO A 54 9.88 3.14 -8.41
CA PRO A 54 8.50 3.45 -8.05
C PRO A 54 7.67 4.10 -9.17
N ILE A 55 8.31 4.68 -10.19
CA ILE A 55 7.61 5.23 -11.37
C ILE A 55 7.06 4.10 -12.26
N GLU A 56 7.70 2.93 -12.28
CA GLU A 56 7.31 1.84 -13.17
C GLU A 56 6.28 0.91 -12.51
N HIS A 57 6.41 0.72 -11.19
CA HIS A 57 5.69 -0.32 -10.47
C HIS A 57 4.89 0.19 -9.26
N GLY A 58 4.85 1.51 -9.05
CA GLY A 58 4.19 2.13 -7.90
C GLY A 58 5.02 2.01 -6.61
N GLU A 59 4.42 2.37 -5.50
CA GLU A 59 5.10 2.36 -4.20
C GLU A 59 5.51 0.94 -3.76
N VAL A 60 6.58 0.88 -2.96
CA VAL A 60 6.92 -0.34 -2.19
C VAL A 60 6.17 -0.28 -0.87
N PHE A 61 5.27 -1.23 -0.64
CA PHE A 61 4.59 -1.36 0.64
C PHE A 61 5.48 -2.09 1.64
N VAL A 62 5.49 -1.66 2.90
CA VAL A 62 6.25 -2.33 3.96
C VAL A 62 5.31 -2.97 4.97
N THR A 63 5.49 -4.27 5.22
CA THR A 63 4.71 -5.03 6.21
C THR A 63 5.24 -4.84 7.62
N SER A 64 4.48 -5.24 8.65
CA SER A 64 4.88 -5.05 10.04
C SER A 64 6.17 -5.78 10.42
N ASP A 65 6.46 -6.91 9.77
CA ASP A 65 7.67 -7.71 9.97
C ASP A 65 8.82 -7.35 9.00
N GLY A 66 8.72 -6.20 8.33
CA GLY A 66 9.78 -5.64 7.49
C GLY A 66 9.90 -6.26 6.10
N GLY A 67 8.83 -6.86 5.58
CA GLY A 67 8.77 -7.26 4.17
C GLY A 67 8.57 -6.06 3.27
N GLU A 68 9.44 -5.88 2.28
CA GLU A 68 9.20 -5.02 1.12
C GLU A 68 8.33 -5.79 0.12
N THR A 69 7.15 -5.27 -0.20
CA THR A 69 6.13 -6.01 -0.95
C THR A 69 5.42 -5.12 -1.97
N ASP A 70 4.68 -5.77 -2.89
CA ASP A 70 3.81 -5.11 -3.86
C ASP A 70 2.77 -4.20 -3.20
N LEU A 71 2.39 -3.11 -3.90
CA LEU A 71 1.47 -2.09 -3.40
C LEU A 71 0.07 -2.64 -3.07
N ASP A 72 -0.35 -3.76 -3.67
CA ASP A 72 -1.66 -4.35 -3.43
C ASP A 72 -1.83 -4.80 -1.98
N LEU A 73 -0.74 -5.11 -1.26
CA LEU A 73 -0.80 -5.41 0.16
C LEU A 73 -1.33 -4.24 0.99
N GLY A 74 -1.09 -3.01 0.54
CA GLY A 74 -1.70 -1.83 1.13
C GLY A 74 -3.22 -1.81 0.97
N HIS A 75 -3.75 -2.24 -0.19
CA HIS A 75 -5.21 -2.37 -0.37
C HIS A 75 -5.80 -3.41 0.59
N TYR A 76 -5.15 -4.56 0.72
CA TYR A 76 -5.59 -5.62 1.63
C TYR A 76 -5.63 -5.16 3.08
N GLU A 77 -4.54 -4.56 3.56
CA GLU A 77 -4.50 -4.05 4.92
C GLU A 77 -5.53 -2.93 5.15
N ARG A 78 -5.64 -1.95 4.23
CA ARG A 78 -6.58 -0.82 4.37
C ARG A 78 -8.03 -1.24 4.40
N PHE A 79 -8.42 -2.21 3.56
CA PHE A 79 -9.82 -2.65 3.40
C PHE A 79 -10.22 -3.68 4.45
N ILE A 80 -9.35 -4.67 4.69
CA ILE A 80 -9.67 -5.79 5.58
C ILE A 80 -9.31 -5.43 7.02
N ASP A 81 -8.46 -4.43 7.26
CA ASP A 81 -8.01 -4.07 8.61
C ASP A 81 -7.30 -5.24 9.33
N ILE A 82 -6.30 -5.79 8.66
CA ILE A 82 -5.41 -6.83 9.20
C ILE A 82 -3.96 -6.37 9.09
N LYS A 83 -3.06 -7.05 9.81
CA LYS A 83 -1.62 -6.92 9.61
C LYS A 83 -1.14 -8.10 8.77
N LEU A 84 -0.59 -7.81 7.61
CA LEU A 84 0.05 -8.79 6.73
C LEU A 84 1.54 -8.87 7.07
N THR A 85 2.18 -9.92 6.57
CA THR A 85 3.61 -10.18 6.80
C THR A 85 4.32 -10.31 5.46
N LYS A 86 5.65 -10.39 5.45
CA LYS A 86 6.42 -10.67 4.23
C LYS A 86 6.00 -11.98 3.56
N ASP A 87 5.38 -12.90 4.30
CA ASP A 87 4.86 -14.16 3.75
C ASP A 87 3.44 -14.03 3.16
N SER A 88 2.90 -12.81 3.08
CA SER A 88 1.68 -12.46 2.34
C SER A 88 1.97 -12.07 0.88
N ASN A 89 3.24 -12.02 0.47
CA ASN A 89 3.66 -11.79 -0.90
C ASN A 89 4.76 -12.78 -1.33
N PHE A 90 4.57 -13.44 -2.46
CA PHE A 90 5.59 -14.29 -3.07
C PHE A 90 5.71 -13.95 -4.54
N THR A 91 6.95 -13.73 -4.97
CA THR A 91 7.28 -13.45 -6.36
C THR A 91 7.88 -14.67 -7.02
N THR A 92 7.88 -14.71 -8.35
CA THR A 92 8.56 -15.77 -9.10
C THR A 92 10.05 -15.83 -8.74
N GLY A 93 10.69 -14.68 -8.54
CA GLY A 93 12.07 -14.59 -8.07
C GLY A 93 12.30 -15.29 -6.74
N ARG A 94 11.48 -14.99 -5.72
CA ARG A 94 11.58 -15.61 -4.39
C ARG A 94 11.32 -17.11 -4.43
N ILE A 95 10.37 -17.56 -5.26
CA ILE A 95 10.06 -18.99 -5.42
C ILE A 95 11.23 -19.72 -6.08
N PHE A 96 11.81 -19.17 -7.15
CA PHE A 96 12.98 -19.77 -7.79
C PHE A 96 14.20 -19.80 -6.87
N THR A 97 14.47 -18.74 -6.11
CA THR A 97 15.55 -18.73 -5.12
C THR A 97 15.41 -19.89 -4.13
N ARG A 98 14.21 -20.11 -3.58
CA ARG A 98 13.94 -21.24 -2.67
C ARG A 98 14.23 -22.58 -3.33
N ILE A 99 13.82 -22.76 -4.59
CA ILE A 99 14.03 -24.01 -5.33
C ILE A 99 15.52 -24.24 -5.60
N PHE A 100 16.25 -23.20 -6.03
CA PHE A 100 17.68 -23.30 -6.29
C PHE A 100 18.48 -23.59 -5.02
N GLU A 101 18.11 -23.00 -3.89
CA GLU A 101 18.71 -23.32 -2.59
C GLU A 101 18.47 -24.79 -2.19
N LYS A 102 17.24 -25.30 -2.36
CA LYS A 102 16.92 -26.72 -2.11
C LYS A 102 17.71 -27.66 -3.01
N GLU A 103 17.89 -27.28 -4.28
CA GLU A 103 18.69 -28.04 -5.24
C GLU A 103 20.17 -28.09 -4.83
N ARG A 104 20.77 -26.94 -4.46
CA ARG A 104 22.15 -26.87 -3.98
C ARG A 104 22.37 -27.65 -2.68
N ARG A 105 21.36 -27.76 -1.82
CA ARG A 105 21.39 -28.60 -0.61
C ARG A 105 21.18 -30.10 -0.89
N GLY A 106 20.93 -30.49 -2.14
CA GLY A 106 20.74 -31.89 -2.52
C GLY A 106 19.36 -32.46 -2.19
N GLU A 107 18.36 -31.62 -1.87
CA GLU A 107 17.02 -32.06 -1.46
C GLU A 107 16.27 -32.81 -2.58
N PHE A 108 16.66 -32.60 -3.84
CA PHE A 108 16.10 -33.31 -5.00
C PHE A 108 16.85 -34.61 -5.38
N LEU A 109 17.78 -35.07 -4.52
CA LEU A 109 18.48 -36.36 -4.67
C LEU A 109 19.20 -36.52 -6.03
N GLY A 110 19.76 -35.44 -6.56
CA GLY A 110 20.45 -35.41 -7.85
C GLY A 110 19.56 -35.55 -9.09
N LYS A 111 18.23 -35.52 -8.94
CA LYS A 111 17.28 -35.55 -10.06
C LYS A 111 17.12 -34.17 -10.70
N THR A 112 16.70 -34.15 -11.95
CA THR A 112 16.44 -32.91 -12.72
C THR A 112 15.31 -32.10 -12.10
N VAL A 113 15.58 -30.82 -11.84
CA VAL A 113 14.57 -29.83 -11.40
C VAL A 113 13.89 -29.20 -12.63
N GLN A 114 12.57 -29.04 -12.57
CA GLN A 114 11.69 -28.67 -13.68
C GLN A 114 10.53 -27.79 -13.19
N ILE A 115 9.89 -27.02 -14.08
CA ILE A 115 8.69 -26.23 -13.74
C ILE A 115 7.58 -27.12 -13.17
N VAL A 116 7.27 -28.22 -13.87
CA VAL A 116 6.40 -29.28 -13.37
C VAL A 116 7.26 -30.51 -13.09
N PRO A 117 7.23 -31.08 -11.87
CA PRO A 117 6.38 -30.70 -10.75
C PRO A 117 6.96 -29.60 -9.84
N HIS A 118 8.27 -29.32 -9.85
CA HIS A 118 8.94 -28.66 -8.71
C HIS A 118 8.49 -27.23 -8.43
N VAL A 119 8.33 -26.37 -9.45
CA VAL A 119 7.84 -24.98 -9.24
C VAL A 119 6.38 -24.98 -8.84
N VAL A 120 5.56 -25.78 -9.54
CA VAL A 120 4.13 -25.95 -9.24
C VAL A 120 3.90 -26.44 -7.82
N ASP A 121 4.69 -27.41 -7.37
CA ASP A 121 4.60 -27.98 -6.04
C ASP A 121 5.12 -27.02 -4.98
N GLU A 122 6.15 -26.22 -5.25
CA GLU A 122 6.59 -25.17 -4.33
C GLU A 122 5.51 -24.10 -4.13
N ILE A 123 4.81 -23.69 -5.19
CA ILE A 123 3.66 -22.76 -5.08
C ILE A 123 2.56 -23.35 -4.19
N ILE A 124 2.18 -24.61 -4.41
CA ILE A 124 1.18 -25.31 -3.58
C ILE A 124 1.64 -25.41 -2.12
N ASN A 125 2.91 -25.76 -1.89
CA ASN A 125 3.50 -25.86 -0.56
C ASN A 125 3.50 -24.51 0.17
N ILE A 126 3.77 -23.41 -0.54
CA ILE A 126 3.65 -22.05 0.01
C ILE A 126 2.20 -21.80 0.46
N ILE A 127 1.21 -22.06 -0.40
CA ILE A 127 -0.21 -21.85 -0.04
C ILE A 127 -0.60 -22.67 1.20
N LEU A 128 -0.26 -23.96 1.24
CA LEU A 128 -0.62 -24.86 2.36
C LEU A 128 0.11 -24.52 3.66
N SER A 129 1.41 -24.17 3.57
CA SER A 129 2.20 -23.78 4.74
C SER A 129 1.66 -22.49 5.37
N GLN A 130 1.29 -21.51 4.53
CA GLN A 130 0.70 -20.26 5.00
C GLN A 130 -0.68 -20.46 5.60
N ALA A 131 -1.53 -21.31 5.02
CA ALA A 131 -2.81 -21.66 5.63
C ALA A 131 -2.63 -22.31 7.01
N THR A 132 -1.69 -23.25 7.12
CA THR A 132 -1.38 -23.96 8.39
C THR A 132 -0.83 -23.01 9.46
N LYS A 133 0.08 -22.11 9.08
CA LYS A 133 0.71 -21.13 9.97
C LYS A 133 -0.30 -20.14 10.53
N ASN A 134 -1.18 -19.59 9.68
CA ASN A 134 -2.09 -18.52 10.06
C ASN A 134 -3.43 -19.00 10.62
N LYS A 135 -3.84 -20.25 10.35
CA LYS A 135 -5.09 -20.86 10.85
C LYS A 135 -6.34 -20.01 10.60
N CYS A 136 -6.42 -19.40 9.43
CA CYS A 136 -7.55 -18.57 9.03
C CYS A 136 -8.76 -19.39 8.54
N ASP A 137 -9.96 -18.83 8.63
CA ASP A 137 -11.17 -19.41 8.06
C ASP A 137 -11.15 -19.31 6.53
N PHE A 138 -10.75 -18.14 6.01
CA PHE A 138 -10.58 -17.88 4.58
C PHE A 138 -9.19 -17.37 4.25
N MET A 139 -8.56 -18.02 3.28
CA MET A 139 -7.36 -17.55 2.61
C MET A 139 -7.72 -17.01 1.24
N LEU A 140 -7.47 -15.72 1.02
CA LEU A 140 -7.66 -15.06 -0.27
C LEU A 140 -6.32 -15.08 -1.00
N ILE A 141 -6.30 -15.62 -2.22
CA ILE A 141 -5.07 -15.73 -3.01
C ILE A 141 -5.27 -14.97 -4.31
N GLU A 142 -4.56 -13.86 -4.48
CA GLU A 142 -4.54 -13.14 -5.75
C GLU A 142 -3.38 -13.65 -6.61
N ILE A 143 -3.70 -14.05 -7.85
CA ILE A 143 -2.70 -14.35 -8.87
C ILE A 143 -2.48 -13.09 -9.70
N GLY A 144 -1.28 -12.52 -9.59
CA GLY A 144 -0.82 -11.42 -10.43
C GLY A 144 -0.74 -11.80 -11.91
N GLY A 145 -0.51 -10.81 -12.77
CA GLY A 145 -0.52 -10.99 -14.22
C GLY A 145 -1.90 -11.23 -14.82
N THR A 146 -1.93 -11.74 -16.05
CA THR A 146 -3.14 -12.01 -16.83
C THR A 146 -3.18 -13.48 -17.24
N VAL A 147 -4.34 -14.12 -17.12
CA VAL A 147 -4.54 -15.48 -17.62
C VAL A 147 -4.29 -15.52 -19.13
N GLY A 148 -3.33 -16.35 -19.55
CA GLY A 148 -2.83 -16.43 -20.92
C GLY A 148 -1.37 -15.98 -21.06
N ASP A 149 -0.85 -15.23 -20.08
CA ASP A 149 0.54 -14.79 -20.08
C ASP A 149 1.49 -15.90 -19.62
N LEU A 150 2.65 -16.01 -20.28
CA LEU A 150 3.67 -17.03 -19.99
C LEU A 150 4.14 -16.99 -18.52
N GLU A 151 4.30 -15.80 -17.96
CA GLU A 151 4.76 -15.58 -16.59
C GLU A 151 3.75 -16.10 -15.54
N SER A 152 2.46 -16.13 -15.88
CA SER A 152 1.39 -16.56 -14.96
C SER A 152 1.12 -18.06 -15.04
N ASN A 153 1.54 -18.73 -16.12
CA ASN A 153 1.24 -20.14 -16.36
C ASN A 153 1.62 -21.09 -15.21
N PRO A 154 2.81 -20.98 -14.57
CA PRO A 154 3.14 -21.84 -13.43
C PRO A 154 2.14 -21.71 -12.27
N TYR A 155 1.67 -20.49 -11.98
CA TYR A 155 0.68 -20.24 -10.95
C TYR A 155 -0.70 -20.79 -11.31
N ILE A 156 -1.15 -20.57 -12.55
CA ILE A 156 -2.44 -21.11 -13.03
C ILE A 156 -2.42 -22.64 -13.00
N TYR A 157 -1.30 -23.26 -13.38
CA TYR A 157 -1.15 -24.72 -13.28
C TYR A 157 -1.16 -25.20 -11.82
N ALA A 158 -0.50 -24.46 -10.92
CA ALA A 158 -0.49 -24.78 -9.49
C ALA A 158 -1.87 -24.71 -8.85
N ILE A 159 -2.65 -23.66 -9.10
CA ILE A 159 -4.01 -23.55 -8.54
C ILE A 159 -4.97 -24.55 -9.19
N SER A 160 -4.76 -24.95 -10.44
CA SER A 160 -5.51 -26.04 -11.08
C SER A 160 -5.25 -27.38 -10.39
N LYS A 161 -3.97 -27.74 -10.20
CA LYS A 161 -3.58 -28.94 -9.44
C LYS A 161 -4.09 -28.86 -8.00
N PHE A 162 -4.01 -27.70 -7.35
CA PHE A 162 -4.51 -27.48 -6.00
C PHE A 162 -6.03 -27.75 -5.90
N ALA A 163 -6.82 -27.22 -6.84
CA ALA A 163 -8.27 -27.44 -6.85
C ALA A 163 -8.66 -28.91 -7.07
N ASN A 164 -7.87 -29.66 -7.84
CA ASN A 164 -8.08 -31.09 -7.99
C ASN A 164 -7.79 -31.87 -6.68
N LEU A 165 -6.80 -31.42 -5.90
CA LEU A 165 -6.47 -32.02 -4.60
C LEU A 165 -7.48 -31.65 -3.50
N TYR A 166 -8.07 -30.44 -3.56
CA TYR A 166 -8.94 -29.88 -2.53
C TYR A 166 -10.27 -29.33 -3.08
N PRO A 167 -11.08 -30.15 -3.78
CA PRO A 167 -12.23 -29.65 -4.55
C PRO A 167 -13.34 -29.01 -3.69
N GLN A 168 -13.45 -29.36 -2.41
CA GLN A 168 -14.47 -28.84 -1.48
C GLN A 168 -14.02 -27.58 -0.71
N ASP A 169 -12.76 -27.19 -0.88
CA ASP A 169 -12.14 -26.09 -0.14
C ASP A 169 -11.77 -24.92 -1.04
N VAL A 170 -12.06 -24.97 -2.35
CA VAL A 170 -11.61 -23.99 -3.33
C VAL A 170 -12.77 -23.29 -4.03
N LEU A 171 -12.67 -21.97 -4.16
CA LEU A 171 -13.53 -21.12 -4.99
C LEU A 171 -12.65 -20.26 -5.92
N PHE A 172 -13.01 -20.20 -7.20
CA PHE A 172 -12.39 -19.32 -8.19
C PHE A 172 -13.26 -18.10 -8.48
N ALA A 173 -12.76 -16.91 -8.18
CA ALA A 173 -13.29 -15.64 -8.63
C ALA A 173 -12.43 -15.12 -9.79
N HIS A 174 -13.00 -14.99 -10.99
CA HIS A 174 -12.27 -14.55 -12.17
C HIS A 174 -12.77 -13.18 -12.64
N LEU A 175 -11.86 -12.21 -12.72
CA LEU A 175 -12.11 -10.89 -13.28
C LEU A 175 -11.91 -10.89 -14.78
N ALA A 176 -12.84 -10.30 -15.51
CA ALA A 176 -12.71 -10.06 -16.93
C ALA A 176 -13.28 -8.69 -17.31
N PHE A 177 -12.90 -8.17 -18.46
CA PHE A 177 -13.35 -6.88 -18.97
C PHE A 177 -14.39 -7.02 -20.07
N ILE A 178 -15.41 -6.18 -20.03
CA ILE A 178 -16.37 -5.97 -21.13
C ILE A 178 -16.14 -4.57 -21.70
N PRO A 179 -15.41 -4.44 -22.83
CA PRO A 179 -15.21 -3.13 -23.44
C PRO A 179 -16.50 -2.61 -24.09
N TYR A 180 -16.74 -1.31 -23.92
CA TYR A 180 -17.66 -0.54 -24.75
C TYR A 180 -16.96 -0.07 -26.04
N LEU A 181 -17.52 -0.38 -27.21
CA LEU A 181 -17.02 0.13 -28.48
C LEU A 181 -17.80 1.37 -28.90
N SER A 182 -17.17 2.54 -28.85
CA SER A 182 -17.81 3.81 -29.21
C SER A 182 -18.33 3.85 -30.66
N ALA A 183 -17.64 3.17 -31.59
CA ALA A 183 -18.01 3.13 -33.00
C ALA A 183 -19.33 2.40 -33.26
N SER A 184 -19.57 1.28 -32.57
CA SER A 184 -20.82 0.50 -32.70
C SER A 184 -21.81 0.71 -31.56
N LYS A 185 -21.45 1.53 -30.57
CA LYS A 185 -22.24 1.92 -29.40
C LYS A 185 -22.78 0.71 -28.60
N GLU A 186 -21.95 -0.31 -28.43
CA GLU A 186 -22.35 -1.52 -27.74
C GLU A 186 -21.20 -2.11 -26.91
N TYR A 187 -21.58 -2.87 -25.88
CA TYR A 187 -20.66 -3.67 -25.09
C TYR A 187 -20.34 -5.00 -25.76
N LYS A 188 -19.06 -5.40 -25.76
CA LYS A 188 -18.62 -6.65 -26.37
C LYS A 188 -18.24 -7.70 -25.35
N SER A 189 -19.00 -8.80 -25.31
CA SER A 189 -18.75 -9.95 -24.42
C SER A 189 -17.59 -10.85 -24.87
N LYS A 190 -17.13 -10.73 -26.12
CA LYS A 190 -16.20 -11.68 -26.73
C LYS A 190 -14.83 -11.75 -26.03
N PRO A 191 -14.21 -10.63 -25.64
CA PRO A 191 -12.94 -10.67 -24.90
C PRO A 191 -13.05 -11.45 -23.59
N SER A 192 -14.12 -11.24 -22.81
CA SER A 192 -14.37 -11.99 -21.58
C SER A 192 -14.56 -13.49 -21.84
N GLN A 193 -15.26 -13.86 -22.93
CA GLN A 193 -15.43 -15.27 -23.31
C GLN A 193 -14.11 -15.96 -23.65
N VAL A 194 -13.21 -15.26 -24.35
CA VAL A 194 -11.86 -15.79 -24.67
C VAL A 194 -11.05 -15.96 -23.39
N SER A 195 -11.08 -14.97 -22.49
CA SER A 195 -10.43 -15.05 -21.17
C SER A 195 -10.88 -16.28 -20.38
N ILE A 196 -12.20 -16.53 -20.33
CA ILE A 196 -12.78 -17.68 -19.65
C ILE A 196 -12.38 -18.99 -20.35
N ALA A 197 -12.32 -19.02 -21.68
CA ALA A 197 -11.83 -20.18 -22.42
C ALA A 197 -10.36 -20.48 -22.11
N SER A 198 -9.50 -19.46 -22.02
CA SER A 198 -8.09 -19.61 -21.62
C SER A 198 -7.95 -20.13 -20.19
N LEU A 199 -8.77 -19.66 -19.24
CA LEU A 199 -8.75 -20.20 -17.88
C LEU A 199 -9.14 -21.70 -17.87
N ARG A 200 -10.15 -22.06 -18.66
CA ARG A 200 -10.62 -23.44 -18.78
C ARG A 200 -9.67 -24.37 -19.51
N SER A 201 -8.81 -23.87 -20.40
CA SER A 201 -7.78 -24.73 -21.00
C SER A 201 -6.78 -25.27 -19.98
N PHE A 202 -6.71 -24.66 -18.79
CA PHE A 202 -5.98 -25.19 -17.63
C PHE A 202 -6.84 -26.07 -16.70
N GLY A 203 -8.07 -26.41 -17.09
CA GLY A 203 -8.99 -27.21 -16.28
C GLY A 203 -9.72 -26.42 -15.18
N ILE A 204 -9.62 -25.09 -15.18
CA ILE A 204 -10.26 -24.24 -14.16
C ILE A 204 -11.58 -23.67 -14.71
N ASN A 205 -12.69 -24.03 -14.08
CA ASN A 205 -13.96 -23.35 -14.29
C ASN A 205 -14.15 -22.30 -13.19
N PRO A 206 -14.42 -21.02 -13.53
CA PRO A 206 -14.66 -20.00 -12.52
C PRO A 206 -15.98 -20.29 -11.78
N ASN A 207 -16.01 -20.08 -10.46
CA ASN A 207 -17.24 -20.18 -9.67
C ASN A 207 -18.00 -18.86 -9.67
N ILE A 208 -17.27 -17.74 -9.68
CA ILE A 208 -17.79 -16.37 -9.72
C ILE A 208 -17.06 -15.61 -10.82
N LEU A 209 -17.82 -14.85 -11.62
CA LEU A 209 -17.29 -13.91 -12.60
C LEU A 209 -17.53 -12.48 -12.16
N LEU A 210 -16.46 -11.70 -12.12
CA LEU A 210 -16.50 -10.27 -11.80
C LEU A 210 -16.18 -9.49 -13.07
N LEU A 211 -17.22 -8.97 -13.72
CA LEU A 211 -17.13 -8.36 -15.04
C LEU A 211 -16.98 -6.84 -14.93
N ARG A 212 -15.77 -6.33 -15.14
CA ARG A 212 -15.49 -4.89 -15.19
C ARG A 212 -16.03 -4.27 -16.49
N SER A 213 -16.59 -3.08 -16.38
CA SER A 213 -17.08 -2.30 -17.52
C SER A 213 -17.15 -0.81 -17.18
N GLN A 214 -17.22 0.05 -18.19
CA GLN A 214 -17.36 1.50 -17.97
C GLN A 214 -18.71 1.88 -17.32
N GLN A 215 -19.79 1.22 -17.72
CA GLN A 215 -21.13 1.41 -17.15
C GLN A 215 -21.83 0.07 -16.97
N GLY A 216 -23.06 0.11 -16.44
CA GLY A 216 -23.89 -1.09 -16.32
C GLY A 216 -24.08 -1.78 -17.67
N VAL A 217 -24.00 -3.10 -17.68
CA VAL A 217 -24.21 -3.93 -18.87
C VAL A 217 -25.59 -4.60 -18.84
N ASP A 218 -26.16 -4.80 -20.02
CA ASP A 218 -27.46 -5.45 -20.14
C ASP A 218 -27.45 -6.89 -19.63
N THR A 219 -28.59 -7.33 -19.09
CA THR A 219 -28.80 -8.70 -18.61
C THR A 219 -28.59 -9.75 -19.70
N SER A 220 -28.78 -9.38 -20.97
CA SER A 220 -28.49 -10.24 -22.13
C SER A 220 -27.01 -10.60 -22.25
N ILE A 221 -26.11 -9.66 -21.96
CA ILE A 221 -24.65 -9.87 -21.97
C ILE A 221 -24.26 -10.77 -20.81
N ILE A 222 -24.82 -10.52 -19.62
CA ILE A 222 -24.60 -11.35 -18.43
C ILE A 222 -25.01 -12.80 -18.73
N LYS A 223 -26.21 -13.01 -19.29
CA LYS A 223 -26.71 -14.34 -19.68
C LYS A 223 -25.81 -15.02 -20.71
N LYS A 224 -25.40 -14.29 -21.75
CA LYS A 224 -24.51 -14.83 -22.80
C LYS A 224 -23.15 -15.26 -22.22
N ILE A 225 -22.59 -14.48 -21.30
CA ILE A 225 -21.33 -14.83 -20.63
C ILE A 225 -21.52 -16.01 -19.68
N SER A 226 -22.59 -16.05 -18.90
CA SER A 226 -22.87 -17.16 -17.98
C SER A 226 -23.04 -18.48 -18.73
N GLU A 227 -23.76 -18.49 -19.86
CA GLU A 227 -23.88 -19.64 -20.76
C GLU A 227 -22.53 -20.07 -21.32
N SER A 228 -21.73 -19.11 -21.79
CA SER A 228 -20.38 -19.38 -22.31
C SER A 228 -19.42 -19.93 -21.26
N ALA A 229 -19.62 -19.57 -19.99
CA ALA A 229 -18.82 -19.98 -18.85
C ALA A 229 -19.34 -21.23 -18.15
N PHE A 230 -20.55 -21.71 -18.51
CA PHE A 230 -21.25 -22.82 -17.86
C PHE A 230 -21.55 -22.58 -16.37
N ILE A 231 -21.89 -21.35 -15.99
CA ILE A 231 -22.30 -21.00 -14.63
C ILE A 231 -23.67 -20.33 -14.60
N LYS A 232 -24.29 -20.27 -13.42
CA LYS A 232 -25.58 -19.60 -13.23
C LYS A 232 -25.42 -18.09 -13.45
N PRO A 233 -26.41 -17.39 -14.07
CA PRO A 233 -26.34 -15.94 -14.26
C PRO A 233 -26.10 -15.15 -12.97
N GLN A 234 -26.65 -15.61 -11.83
CA GLN A 234 -26.44 -14.99 -10.52
C GLN A 234 -24.97 -15.01 -10.03
N ASN A 235 -24.14 -15.89 -10.59
CA ASN A 235 -22.70 -15.96 -10.29
C ASN A 235 -21.88 -15.00 -11.15
N VAL A 236 -22.54 -14.22 -12.02
CA VAL A 236 -21.91 -13.22 -12.88
C VAL A 236 -22.29 -11.83 -12.39
N ILE A 237 -21.34 -11.12 -11.78
CA ILE A 237 -21.53 -9.80 -11.21
C ILE A 237 -20.86 -8.77 -12.11
N ASN A 238 -21.64 -7.86 -12.69
CA ASN A 238 -21.10 -6.72 -13.42
C ASN A 238 -20.70 -5.61 -12.44
N ILE A 239 -19.43 -5.24 -12.46
CA ILE A 239 -18.87 -4.17 -11.64
C ILE A 239 -18.55 -2.99 -12.55
N PRO A 240 -19.47 -2.00 -12.68
CA PRO A 240 -19.19 -0.80 -13.44
C PRO A 240 -18.12 0.04 -12.74
N ASP A 241 -17.45 0.90 -13.50
CA ASP A 241 -16.53 1.88 -12.95
C ASP A 241 -17.26 2.76 -11.91
N LYS A 242 -16.60 2.94 -10.77
CA LYS A 242 -17.08 3.73 -9.64
C LYS A 242 -16.21 4.95 -9.47
N ALA A 243 -16.80 6.02 -8.93
CA ALA A 243 -16.08 7.26 -8.66
C ALA A 243 -14.97 7.08 -7.62
N ASN A 244 -15.11 6.11 -6.71
CA ASN A 244 -14.06 5.72 -5.77
C ASN A 244 -14.09 4.21 -5.51
N ILE A 245 -12.93 3.66 -5.12
CA ILE A 245 -12.75 2.24 -4.85
C ILE A 245 -13.47 1.76 -3.59
N TYR A 246 -13.80 2.66 -2.67
CA TYR A 246 -14.39 2.30 -1.38
C TYR A 246 -15.87 1.93 -1.50
N GLU A 247 -16.54 2.27 -2.61
CA GLU A 247 -17.91 1.81 -2.90
C GLU A 247 -17.99 0.32 -3.29
N ILE A 248 -16.88 -0.30 -3.70
CA ILE A 248 -16.86 -1.67 -4.24
C ILE A 248 -17.34 -2.72 -3.23
N PRO A 249 -16.92 -2.73 -1.94
CA PRO A 249 -17.46 -3.66 -0.95
C PRO A 249 -18.99 -3.60 -0.84
N LEU A 250 -19.58 -2.41 -0.70
CA LEU A 250 -21.04 -2.26 -0.60
C LEU A 250 -21.75 -2.68 -1.88
N PHE A 251 -21.13 -2.45 -3.04
CA PHE A 251 -21.66 -2.91 -4.31
C PHE A 251 -21.68 -4.44 -4.40
N LEU A 252 -20.59 -5.11 -4.00
CA LEU A 252 -20.52 -6.57 -4.01
C LEU A 252 -21.46 -7.22 -2.99
N GLU A 253 -21.62 -6.58 -1.82
CA GLU A 253 -22.59 -6.99 -0.80
C GLU A 253 -24.02 -6.96 -1.34
N LYS A 254 -24.44 -5.84 -1.93
CA LYS A 254 -25.74 -5.70 -2.60
C LYS A 254 -25.92 -6.68 -3.76
N SER A 255 -24.83 -7.05 -4.43
CA SER A 255 -24.83 -8.06 -5.51
C SER A 255 -24.92 -9.50 -4.99
N GLY A 256 -24.93 -9.71 -3.68
CA GLY A 256 -25.09 -11.02 -3.06
C GLY A 256 -23.80 -11.86 -3.02
N ILE A 257 -22.61 -11.27 -3.08
CA ILE A 257 -21.33 -12.02 -3.12
C ILE A 257 -21.18 -12.98 -1.93
N ILE A 258 -21.55 -12.55 -0.72
CA ILE A 258 -21.44 -13.35 0.51
C ILE A 258 -22.35 -14.58 0.44
N LYS A 259 -23.56 -14.41 -0.11
CA LYS A 259 -24.50 -15.51 -0.33
C LYS A 259 -23.90 -16.55 -1.28
N LEU A 260 -23.30 -16.12 -2.39
CA LEU A 260 -22.65 -17.04 -3.34
C LEU A 260 -21.51 -17.82 -2.69
N ILE A 261 -20.68 -17.15 -1.87
CA ILE A 261 -19.57 -17.79 -1.17
C ILE A 261 -20.07 -18.79 -0.13
N PHE A 262 -21.11 -18.45 0.64
CA PHE A 262 -21.70 -19.34 1.65
C PHE A 262 -22.34 -20.56 1.01
N GLU A 263 -23.08 -20.37 -0.10
CA GLU A 263 -23.67 -21.47 -0.86
C GLU A 263 -22.59 -22.41 -1.41
N HIS A 264 -21.52 -21.87 -1.99
CA HIS A 264 -20.42 -22.66 -2.55
C HIS A 264 -19.71 -23.52 -1.49
N PHE A 265 -19.38 -22.93 -0.34
CA PHE A 265 -18.72 -23.64 0.76
C PHE A 265 -19.67 -24.35 1.72
N ASN A 266 -20.98 -24.40 1.41
CA ASN A 266 -22.01 -25.02 2.22
C ASN A 266 -22.05 -24.51 3.68
N ILE A 267 -21.83 -23.21 3.88
CA ILE A 267 -21.80 -22.57 5.19
C ILE A 267 -23.24 -22.39 5.68
N LYS A 268 -23.59 -23.01 6.82
CA LYS A 268 -24.96 -23.07 7.33
C LYS A 268 -25.36 -21.95 8.29
N ARG A 269 -24.40 -21.15 8.76
CA ARG A 269 -24.71 -20.02 9.65
C ARG A 269 -25.45 -18.92 8.88
N PRO A 270 -26.36 -18.18 9.53
CA PRO A 270 -27.03 -17.06 8.88
C PRO A 270 -26.00 -15.97 8.53
N ILE A 271 -26.28 -15.25 7.43
CA ILE A 271 -25.57 -14.01 7.10
C ILE A 271 -26.02 -12.96 8.12
N ILE A 272 -25.07 -12.24 8.69
CA ILE A 272 -25.32 -11.14 9.60
C ILE A 272 -25.67 -9.92 8.76
N ASP A 273 -26.91 -9.43 8.91
CA ASP A 273 -27.35 -8.21 8.25
C ASP A 273 -26.61 -6.99 8.82
N ASN A 274 -26.30 -6.00 7.97
CA ASN A 274 -25.57 -4.78 8.33
C ASN A 274 -24.20 -5.00 9.00
N ALA A 275 -23.56 -6.15 8.78
CA ALA A 275 -22.27 -6.46 9.37
C ALA A 275 -21.15 -5.44 9.05
N ASN A 276 -21.31 -4.68 7.96
CA ASN A 276 -20.33 -3.69 7.48
C ASN A 276 -20.80 -2.22 7.70
N GLU A 277 -21.55 -1.97 8.77
CA GLU A 277 -22.13 -0.65 9.08
C GLU A 277 -21.08 0.47 9.17
N ASP A 278 -19.93 0.20 9.79
CA ASP A 278 -18.83 1.18 9.89
C ASP A 278 -18.30 1.62 8.52
N TRP A 279 -18.22 0.68 7.57
CA TRP A 279 -17.82 0.99 6.20
C TRP A 279 -18.89 1.82 5.49
N ASN A 280 -20.18 1.49 5.68
CA ASN A 280 -21.28 2.30 5.17
C ASN A 280 -21.23 3.74 5.72
N ASN A 281 -20.97 3.90 7.02
CA ASN A 281 -20.77 5.21 7.66
C ASN A 281 -19.61 5.98 7.05
N PHE A 282 -18.47 5.32 6.78
CA PHE A 282 -17.35 5.93 6.07
C PHE A 282 -17.74 6.41 4.67
N ILE A 283 -18.44 5.58 3.89
CA ILE A 283 -18.87 5.95 2.52
C ILE A 283 -19.82 7.13 2.53
N GLN A 284 -20.75 7.18 3.48
CA GLN A 284 -21.64 8.32 3.63
C GLN A 284 -20.86 9.63 3.88
N LYS A 285 -19.87 9.61 4.77
CA LYS A 285 -18.97 10.76 4.99
C LYS A 285 -18.14 11.08 3.75
N TYR A 286 -17.66 10.06 3.04
CA TYR A 286 -16.84 10.22 1.85
C TYR A 286 -17.60 10.92 0.72
N LEU A 287 -18.86 10.55 0.50
CA LEU A 287 -19.72 11.09 -0.57
C LEU A 287 -20.45 12.38 -0.17
N ALA A 288 -20.53 12.70 1.13
CA ALA A 288 -21.21 13.89 1.62
C ALA A 288 -20.60 15.18 1.05
N LYS A 289 -21.44 16.18 0.80
CA LYS A 289 -20.98 17.53 0.43
C LYS A 289 -20.23 18.13 1.63
N ARG A 290 -19.00 18.57 1.39
CA ARG A 290 -18.09 19.06 2.43
C ARG A 290 -18.03 20.59 2.41
N ASN A 291 -18.12 21.20 3.59
CA ASN A 291 -18.10 22.66 3.76
C ASN A 291 -16.70 23.22 4.05
N LYS A 292 -15.77 22.36 4.49
CA LYS A 292 -14.36 22.69 4.67
C LYS A 292 -13.61 22.34 3.40
N GLU A 293 -12.78 23.23 2.87
CA GLU A 293 -11.97 22.98 1.67
C GLU A 293 -10.51 23.38 1.92
N LEU A 294 -9.59 22.47 1.61
CA LEU A 294 -8.15 22.64 1.80
C LEU A 294 -7.36 22.34 0.53
N ASN A 295 -6.34 23.15 0.27
CA ASN A 295 -5.35 22.94 -0.77
C ASN A 295 -4.02 22.50 -0.14
N VAL A 296 -3.61 21.26 -0.37
CA VAL A 296 -2.37 20.69 0.17
C VAL A 296 -1.37 20.43 -0.96
N LEU A 297 -0.15 20.95 -0.83
CA LEU A 297 0.93 20.70 -1.76
C LEU A 297 1.73 19.46 -1.33
N LEU A 298 1.85 18.47 -2.23
CA LEU A 298 2.66 17.28 -2.03
C LEU A 298 3.97 17.45 -2.79
N VAL A 299 5.08 17.60 -2.08
CA VAL A 299 6.39 17.88 -2.66
C VAL A 299 7.17 16.57 -2.80
N GLY A 300 7.13 15.97 -3.98
CA GLY A 300 7.62 14.63 -4.29
C GLY A 300 8.81 14.60 -5.24
N LYS A 301 9.36 13.41 -5.48
CA LYS A 301 10.34 13.15 -6.55
C LYS A 301 9.68 12.45 -7.74
N TYR A 302 8.68 11.61 -7.47
CA TYR A 302 8.04 10.72 -8.45
C TYR A 302 6.63 11.24 -8.76
N THR A 303 6.53 12.26 -9.60
CA THR A 303 5.24 12.94 -9.86
C THR A 303 4.56 12.53 -11.16
N GLU A 304 5.22 11.69 -11.95
CA GLU A 304 4.71 11.15 -13.21
C GLU A 304 3.66 10.06 -12.99
N LEU A 305 3.71 9.37 -11.84
CA LEU A 305 2.79 8.31 -11.47
C LEU A 305 2.31 8.53 -10.02
N GLU A 306 1.01 8.76 -9.82
CA GLU A 306 0.44 8.92 -8.46
C GLU A 306 0.62 7.67 -7.60
N ASP A 307 0.68 6.48 -8.21
CA ASP A 307 0.82 5.20 -7.50
C ASP A 307 2.16 5.08 -6.74
N ALA A 308 3.17 5.89 -7.10
CA ALA A 308 4.42 6.00 -6.34
C ALA A 308 4.21 6.54 -4.90
N TYR A 309 3.05 7.14 -4.62
CA TYR A 309 2.65 7.71 -3.34
C TYR A 309 1.24 7.25 -2.90
N LEU A 310 0.78 6.10 -3.39
CA LEU A 310 -0.60 5.62 -3.23
C LEU A 310 -1.06 5.59 -1.78
N SER A 311 -0.25 5.06 -0.85
CA SER A 311 -0.59 4.95 0.57
C SER A 311 -0.72 6.33 1.22
N ILE A 312 0.16 7.28 0.89
CA ILE A 312 0.11 8.64 1.43
C ILE A 312 -1.14 9.37 0.92
N ILE A 313 -1.38 9.33 -0.40
CA ILE A 313 -2.56 9.95 -1.01
C ILE A 313 -3.85 9.32 -0.46
N SER A 314 -3.87 7.99 -0.30
CA SER A 314 -4.99 7.28 0.30
C SER A 314 -5.22 7.72 1.75
N SER A 315 -4.15 7.86 2.54
CA SER A 315 -4.24 8.29 3.95
C SER A 315 -4.79 9.69 4.08
N LEU A 316 -4.35 10.63 3.23
CA LEU A 316 -4.90 11.98 3.17
C LEU A 316 -6.39 11.99 2.79
N LYS A 317 -6.78 11.19 1.78
CA LYS A 317 -8.19 11.07 1.35
C LYS A 317 -9.08 10.48 2.46
N ILE A 318 -8.57 9.48 3.21
CA ILE A 318 -9.27 8.85 4.34
C ILE A 318 -9.41 9.85 5.49
N ALA A 319 -8.33 10.49 5.92
CA ALA A 319 -8.34 11.50 6.98
C ALA A 319 -9.30 12.66 6.64
N ALA A 320 -9.25 13.16 5.40
CA ALA A 320 -10.14 14.20 4.93
C ALA A 320 -11.63 13.79 4.98
N ALA A 321 -11.95 12.53 4.69
CA ALA A 321 -13.30 12.01 4.81
C ALA A 321 -13.76 11.93 6.28
N HIS A 322 -12.90 11.48 7.19
CA HIS A 322 -13.21 11.44 8.63
C HIS A 322 -13.44 12.84 9.22
N LEU A 323 -12.69 13.84 8.74
CA LEU A 323 -12.80 15.24 9.18
C LEU A 323 -13.84 16.08 8.43
N ASN A 324 -14.56 15.48 7.46
CA ASN A 324 -15.50 16.18 6.57
C ASN A 324 -14.87 17.37 5.81
N ILE A 325 -13.65 17.19 5.30
CA ILE A 325 -12.87 18.17 4.53
C ILE A 325 -12.80 17.77 3.06
N LYS A 326 -13.13 18.68 2.15
CA LYS A 326 -12.80 18.56 0.72
C LYS A 326 -11.30 18.85 0.56
N LEU A 327 -10.54 17.80 0.25
CA LEU A 327 -9.11 17.91 0.03
C LEU A 327 -8.82 18.05 -1.46
N ASN A 328 -8.26 19.19 -1.85
CA ASN A 328 -7.57 19.35 -3.11
C ASN A 328 -6.07 19.17 -2.84
N TYR A 329 -5.42 18.27 -3.57
CA TYR A 329 -3.97 18.12 -3.48
C TYR A 329 -3.32 18.38 -4.83
N THR A 330 -2.09 18.89 -4.81
CA THR A 330 -1.27 19.08 -6.00
C THR A 330 0.07 18.39 -5.76
N LEU A 331 0.41 17.44 -6.62
CA LEU A 331 1.69 16.75 -6.59
C LEU A 331 2.68 17.50 -7.49
N ILE A 332 3.80 17.96 -6.90
CA ILE A 332 4.84 18.72 -7.61
C ILE A 332 6.21 18.07 -7.46
N ASP A 333 6.99 18.05 -8.54
CA ASP A 333 8.37 17.61 -8.49
C ASP A 333 9.20 18.64 -7.73
N ALA A 334 9.79 18.22 -6.61
CA ALA A 334 10.67 19.01 -5.79
C ALA A 334 11.78 19.67 -6.60
N SER A 335 12.31 19.01 -7.64
CA SER A 335 13.40 19.54 -8.47
C SER A 335 13.03 20.82 -9.23
N THR A 336 11.73 21.07 -9.41
CA THR A 336 11.22 22.28 -10.08
C THR A 336 11.12 23.48 -9.14
N ILE A 337 11.22 23.28 -7.82
CA ILE A 337 11.12 24.35 -6.81
C ILE A 337 12.51 24.94 -6.55
N ASN A 338 12.60 26.27 -6.63
CA ASN A 338 13.80 27.06 -6.36
C ASN A 338 13.43 28.42 -5.74
N GLU A 339 14.45 29.18 -5.32
CA GLU A 339 14.25 30.48 -4.67
C GLU A 339 13.44 31.49 -5.50
N GLN A 340 13.50 31.42 -6.84
CA GLN A 340 12.84 32.38 -7.72
C GLN A 340 11.34 32.09 -7.87
N ASN A 341 10.91 30.83 -7.71
CA ASN A 341 9.53 30.43 -7.96
C ASN A 341 8.78 29.91 -6.72
N ILE A 342 9.45 29.81 -5.56
CA ILE A 342 8.85 29.25 -4.35
C ILE A 342 7.64 30.07 -3.88
N ASP A 343 7.70 31.40 -3.90
CA ASP A 343 6.55 32.23 -3.52
C ASP A 343 5.32 32.01 -4.42
N ASN A 344 5.55 31.82 -5.72
CA ASN A 344 4.47 31.56 -6.66
C ASN A 344 3.92 30.13 -6.51
N THR A 345 4.79 29.15 -6.26
CA THR A 345 4.42 27.74 -6.05
C THR A 345 3.50 27.57 -4.84
N PHE A 346 3.72 28.36 -3.79
CA PHE A 346 2.97 28.26 -2.53
C PHE A 346 1.75 29.18 -2.48
N LYS A 347 1.44 29.90 -3.57
CA LYS A 347 0.23 30.72 -3.67
C LYS A 347 -1.01 29.84 -3.58
N ASN A 348 -1.93 30.20 -2.67
CA ASN A 348 -3.17 29.44 -2.39
C ASN A 348 -2.96 28.02 -1.82
N ILE A 349 -1.78 27.73 -1.26
CA ILE A 349 -1.52 26.48 -0.55
C ILE A 349 -1.76 26.68 0.94
N ASP A 350 -2.61 25.83 1.53
CA ASP A 350 -2.97 25.89 2.95
C ASP A 350 -2.02 25.04 3.81
N GLY A 351 -1.46 23.96 3.24
CA GLY A 351 -0.59 23.00 3.93
C GLY A 351 0.33 22.25 2.99
N VAL A 352 1.41 21.69 3.53
CA VAL A 352 2.50 21.10 2.74
C VAL A 352 2.87 19.74 3.31
N LEU A 353 3.05 18.76 2.43
CA LEU A 353 3.59 17.46 2.80
C LEU A 353 4.86 17.19 1.98
N ILE A 354 6.00 17.09 2.66
CA ILE A 354 7.28 16.75 2.06
C ILE A 354 7.38 15.22 1.99
N LEU A 355 7.16 14.68 0.80
CA LEU A 355 7.07 13.25 0.55
C LEU A 355 8.43 12.55 0.66
N PRO A 356 8.43 11.23 0.92
CA PRO A 356 9.65 10.42 0.83
C PRO A 356 10.15 10.31 -0.62
N GLY A 357 11.37 9.82 -0.78
CA GLY A 357 11.97 9.50 -2.07
C GLY A 357 13.42 9.04 -1.91
N PHE A 358 13.92 8.20 -2.81
CA PHE A 358 15.31 7.73 -2.75
C PHE A 358 16.22 8.54 -3.66
N GLY A 359 17.47 8.77 -3.24
CA GLY A 359 18.51 9.38 -4.07
C GLY A 359 18.48 10.90 -4.14
N VAL A 360 19.56 11.46 -4.72
CA VAL A 360 19.95 12.88 -4.61
C VAL A 360 18.94 13.87 -5.22
N ARG A 361 18.25 13.49 -6.30
CA ARG A 361 17.43 14.42 -7.11
C ARG A 361 16.31 15.04 -6.27
N GLY A 362 16.35 16.37 -6.14
CA GLY A 362 15.31 17.16 -5.46
C GLY A 362 15.45 17.24 -3.95
N PHE A 363 16.47 16.66 -3.32
CA PHE A 363 16.65 16.74 -1.87
C PHE A 363 16.89 18.17 -1.38
N ASN A 364 17.81 18.92 -2.01
CA ASN A 364 18.08 20.31 -1.64
C ASN A 364 16.83 21.18 -1.76
N SER A 365 16.01 20.99 -2.79
CA SER A 365 14.73 21.70 -2.92
C SER A 365 13.75 21.36 -1.79
N LYS A 366 13.71 20.11 -1.30
CA LYS A 366 12.92 19.75 -0.10
C LYS A 366 13.42 20.44 1.16
N VAL A 367 14.73 20.61 1.31
CA VAL A 367 15.35 21.36 2.42
C VAL A 367 14.93 22.84 2.34
N GLU A 368 14.96 23.45 1.16
CA GLU A 368 14.50 24.84 0.97
C GLU A 368 13.01 25.00 1.24
N VAL A 369 12.17 24.06 0.80
CA VAL A 369 10.74 24.02 1.17
C VAL A 369 10.57 23.95 2.69
N ALA A 370 11.31 23.09 3.37
CA ALA A 370 11.23 22.95 4.83
C ALA A 370 11.62 24.25 5.56
N LYS A 371 12.61 25.01 5.07
CA LYS A 371 12.93 26.34 5.61
C LYS A 371 11.83 27.36 5.33
N TYR A 372 11.34 27.39 4.10
CA TYR A 372 10.34 28.32 3.63
C TYR A 372 9.04 28.19 4.42
N THR A 373 8.54 26.97 4.58
CA THR A 373 7.29 26.73 5.30
C THR A 373 7.41 27.05 6.78
N ARG A 374 8.57 26.74 7.40
CA ARG A 374 8.86 27.12 8.79
C ARG A 374 8.84 28.62 8.98
N LYS A 375 9.51 29.38 8.09
CA LYS A 375 9.59 30.84 8.15
C LYS A 375 8.21 31.48 8.01
N ASN A 376 7.41 30.98 7.07
CA ASN A 376 6.10 31.53 6.72
C ASN A 376 4.93 30.91 7.52
N LYS A 377 5.23 30.07 8.53
CA LYS A 377 4.23 29.40 9.38
C LYS A 377 3.20 28.56 8.60
N ILE A 378 3.61 27.94 7.49
CA ILE A 378 2.74 27.08 6.67
C ILE A 378 2.74 25.66 7.28
N PRO A 379 1.60 25.12 7.74
CA PRO A 379 1.48 23.76 8.25
C PRO A 379 2.23 22.73 7.39
N THR A 380 3.20 22.03 7.96
CA THR A 380 4.11 21.14 7.22
C THR A 380 4.28 19.79 7.89
N LEU A 381 4.09 18.72 7.12
CA LEU A 381 4.40 17.34 7.50
C LEU A 381 5.54 16.80 6.63
N GLY A 382 6.59 16.25 7.23
CA GLY A 382 7.66 15.54 6.51
C GLY A 382 7.65 14.05 6.82
N ILE A 383 7.70 13.18 5.81
CA ILE A 383 7.72 11.72 5.98
C ILE A 383 9.04 11.14 5.47
N CYS A 384 9.74 10.37 6.30
CA CYS A 384 11.02 9.73 6.03
C CYS A 384 12.05 10.73 5.46
N LEU A 385 12.31 10.75 4.15
CA LEU A 385 13.18 11.77 3.55
C LEU A 385 12.69 13.21 3.82
N GLY A 386 11.38 13.41 4.01
CA GLY A 386 10.82 14.69 4.43
C GLY A 386 11.27 15.12 5.84
N PHE A 387 11.30 14.20 6.81
CA PHE A 387 11.90 14.46 8.13
C PHE A 387 13.38 14.81 7.99
N GLN A 388 14.11 14.04 7.19
CA GLN A 388 15.54 14.27 6.96
C GLN A 388 15.80 15.67 6.37
N ALA A 389 14.98 16.11 5.43
CA ALA A 389 15.05 17.46 4.88
C ALA A 389 14.79 18.54 5.94
N MET A 390 13.85 18.32 6.86
CA MET A 390 13.56 19.24 7.98
C MET A 390 14.71 19.32 8.99
N VAL A 391 15.38 18.19 9.26
CA VAL A 391 16.59 18.15 10.11
C VAL A 391 17.74 18.92 9.47
N VAL A 392 17.98 18.72 8.17
CA VAL A 392 19.00 19.48 7.44
C VAL A 392 18.66 20.97 7.39
N ALA A 393 17.38 21.32 7.20
CA ALA A 393 16.92 22.70 7.24
C ALA A 393 17.23 23.36 8.61
N GLN A 394 16.99 22.65 9.72
CA GLN A 394 17.34 23.13 11.05
C GLN A 394 18.85 23.35 11.21
N ALA A 395 19.68 22.40 10.75
CA ALA A 395 21.13 22.54 10.79
C ALA A 395 21.62 23.80 10.06
N GLN A 396 21.08 24.05 8.87
CA GLN A 396 21.43 25.23 8.07
C GLN A 396 20.91 26.53 8.69
N ILE A 397 19.74 26.52 9.35
CA ILE A 397 19.21 27.67 10.13
C ILE A 397 20.13 28.02 11.30
N LEU A 398 20.71 27.01 11.97
CA LEU A 398 21.70 27.21 13.05
C LEU A 398 23.09 27.62 12.55
N GLY A 399 23.27 27.79 11.24
CA GLY A 399 24.52 28.26 10.65
C GLY A 399 25.55 27.16 10.37
N ILE A 400 25.17 25.88 10.44
CA ILE A 400 26.04 24.77 10.04
C ILE A 400 26.14 24.78 8.50
N LYS A 401 27.21 25.40 7.99
CA LYS A 401 27.47 25.56 6.55
C LYS A 401 27.60 24.19 5.89
N ASN A 402 26.98 24.05 4.71
CA ASN A 402 26.99 22.83 3.90
C ASN A 402 26.49 21.58 4.66
N ALA A 403 25.61 21.76 5.65
CA ALA A 403 24.93 20.64 6.30
C ALA A 403 24.09 19.86 5.28
N THR A 404 24.25 18.54 5.24
CA THR A 404 23.50 17.62 4.38
C THR A 404 23.48 16.19 4.94
N SER A 405 22.86 15.25 4.21
CA SER A 405 22.97 13.82 4.47
C SER A 405 24.22 13.23 3.83
N LYS A 406 24.88 12.30 4.51
CA LYS A 406 25.99 11.52 3.93
C LYS A 406 25.55 10.70 2.70
N GLU A 407 24.25 10.42 2.56
CA GLU A 407 23.67 9.80 1.35
C GLU A 407 23.96 10.61 0.09
N PHE A 408 23.98 11.94 0.21
CA PHE A 408 24.09 12.88 -0.89
C PHE A 408 25.46 13.56 -0.92
N LYS A 409 26.48 12.86 -0.44
CA LYS A 409 27.86 13.37 -0.44
C LYS A 409 28.31 13.68 -1.86
N GLU A 410 28.70 14.93 -2.08
CA GLU A 410 29.28 15.39 -3.34
C GLU A 410 30.80 15.26 -3.32
N LYS A 411 31.40 15.02 -4.48
CA LYS A 411 32.85 15.08 -4.63
C LYS A 411 33.27 16.56 -4.62
N ASP A 412 34.39 16.86 -3.98
CA ASP A 412 35.04 18.18 -4.00
C ASP A 412 34.36 19.32 -3.19
N ILE A 413 33.36 19.02 -2.35
CA ILE A 413 32.76 19.99 -1.41
C ILE A 413 32.99 19.54 0.04
N VAL A 414 33.46 20.45 0.90
CA VAL A 414 33.51 20.23 2.35
C VAL A 414 32.09 20.36 2.90
N GLN A 415 31.51 19.23 3.28
CA GLN A 415 30.12 19.11 3.76
C GLN A 415 30.10 18.59 5.20
N GLU A 416 29.11 19.05 5.98
CA GLU A 416 28.84 18.55 7.32
C GLU A 416 27.67 17.56 7.27
N PHE A 417 27.88 16.34 7.77
CA PHE A 417 26.87 15.28 7.69
C PHE A 417 26.05 15.22 8.98
N VAL A 418 24.89 15.85 8.97
CA VAL A 418 23.94 15.81 10.10
C VAL A 418 23.07 14.56 10.07
N LEU A 419 23.06 13.85 8.93
CA LEU A 419 22.49 12.51 8.79
C LEU A 419 23.57 11.54 8.34
N THR A 420 23.64 10.39 9.01
CA THR A 420 24.66 9.35 8.76
C THR A 420 24.03 7.98 8.67
N PRO A 421 24.63 7.02 7.94
CA PRO A 421 24.16 5.64 7.92
C PRO A 421 24.07 5.09 9.35
N PHE A 422 22.97 4.40 9.62
CA PHE A 422 22.76 3.67 10.86
C PHE A 422 23.53 2.35 10.81
N TYR A 423 24.11 1.94 11.93
CA TYR A 423 24.75 0.63 12.07
C TYR A 423 24.27 0.01 13.35
N GLU A 424 23.38 -0.96 13.23
CA GLU A 424 22.96 -1.76 14.38
C GLU A 424 24.11 -2.68 14.80
N ASN A 425 24.44 -2.72 16.10
CA ASN A 425 25.49 -3.57 16.68
C ASN A 425 26.91 -3.38 16.11
N GLY A 426 27.20 -2.27 15.44
CA GLY A 426 28.55 -1.98 14.92
C GLY A 426 28.96 -2.77 13.68
N ASP A 427 28.01 -3.41 12.98
CA ASP A 427 28.26 -4.15 11.73
C ASP A 427 28.63 -3.21 10.58
N MET A 428 29.89 -2.78 10.55
CA MET A 428 30.46 -1.97 9.47
C MET A 428 30.57 -2.72 8.13
N MET A 429 30.21 -4.02 8.07
CA MET A 429 30.31 -4.85 6.86
C MET A 429 29.30 -4.51 5.77
N ASN A 430 28.17 -3.87 6.12
CA ASN A 430 27.18 -3.48 5.12
C ASN A 430 27.53 -2.11 4.51
N LEU A 431 27.94 -2.13 3.23
CA LEU A 431 28.10 -0.92 2.42
C LEU A 431 26.79 -0.12 2.43
N GLY A 432 26.78 1.01 3.15
CA GLY A 432 25.64 1.93 3.22
C GLY A 432 24.75 1.86 4.47
N GLY A 433 25.12 1.11 5.52
CA GLY A 433 24.39 1.04 6.79
C GLY A 433 23.28 -0.02 6.85
N THR A 434 22.79 -0.29 8.06
CA THR A 434 21.67 -1.21 8.34
C THR A 434 20.35 -0.58 7.89
N LEU A 435 19.59 -1.31 7.07
CA LEU A 435 18.26 -0.91 6.64
C LEU A 435 17.24 -1.24 7.73
N ARG A 436 16.62 -0.22 8.33
CA ARG A 436 15.51 -0.37 9.27
C ARG A 436 14.22 -0.60 8.47
N LEU A 437 13.64 -1.78 8.65
CA LEU A 437 12.42 -2.23 7.97
C LEU A 437 11.38 -2.73 8.97
N GLY A 438 10.11 -2.40 8.70
CA GLY A 438 8.98 -2.90 9.47
C GLY A 438 8.64 -2.06 10.69
N GLU A 439 7.76 -2.59 11.54
CA GLU A 439 7.32 -1.89 12.75
C GLU A 439 8.46 -1.79 13.76
N ASP A 440 8.70 -0.58 14.25
CA ASP A 440 9.65 -0.32 15.31
C ASP A 440 9.01 0.58 16.38
N LYS A 441 9.58 0.55 17.59
CA LYS A 441 9.03 1.23 18.76
C LYS A 441 9.45 2.69 18.82
N ILE A 442 8.47 3.55 19.06
CA ILE A 442 8.66 4.99 19.18
C ILE A 442 8.01 5.47 20.48
N GLN A 443 8.71 6.35 21.19
CA GLN A 443 8.18 7.02 22.37
C GLN A 443 8.14 8.53 22.11
N ALA A 444 6.94 9.11 22.20
CA ALA A 444 6.77 10.56 22.19
C ALA A 444 7.17 11.15 23.55
N LEU A 445 7.81 12.32 23.54
CA LEU A 445 8.17 13.06 24.74
C LEU A 445 6.96 13.84 25.26
N ALA A 446 6.75 13.88 26.57
CA ALA A 446 5.65 14.62 27.18
C ALA A 446 5.68 16.12 26.82
N ASN A 447 4.50 16.75 26.80
CA ASN A 447 4.32 18.18 26.45
C ASN A 447 4.77 18.55 25.03
N THR A 448 4.68 17.62 24.09
CA THR A 448 4.98 17.84 22.65
C THR A 448 3.73 17.67 21.78
N LEU A 449 3.80 18.14 20.54
CA LEU A 449 2.76 17.85 19.54
C LEU A 449 2.71 16.34 19.24
N ALA A 450 3.86 15.66 19.18
CA ALA A 450 3.92 14.20 19.03
C ALA A 450 3.11 13.46 20.13
N ALA A 451 3.26 13.85 21.40
CA ALA A 451 2.48 13.27 22.50
C ALA A 451 0.99 13.59 22.41
N LYS A 452 0.61 14.74 21.86
CA LYS A 452 -0.81 15.05 21.59
C LYS A 452 -1.42 14.14 20.51
N ILE A 453 -0.62 13.77 19.50
CA ILE A 453 -1.06 12.94 18.37
C ILE A 453 -1.15 11.47 18.77
N TYR A 454 -0.12 10.96 19.44
CA TYR A 454 0.04 9.53 19.71
C TYR A 454 -0.22 9.13 21.17
N GLY A 455 -0.34 10.10 22.08
CA GLY A 455 -0.38 9.88 23.52
C GLY A 455 1.01 9.74 24.15
N ASP A 456 1.04 9.42 25.44
CA ASP A 456 2.28 9.30 26.23
C ASP A 456 2.85 7.86 26.25
N ASN A 457 2.27 6.94 25.47
CA ASN A 457 2.66 5.53 25.43
C ASN A 457 3.62 5.24 24.27
N ILE A 458 4.34 4.12 24.36
CA ILE A 458 5.07 3.54 23.22
C ILE A 458 4.06 3.16 22.14
N PHE A 459 4.32 3.58 20.91
CA PHE A 459 3.58 3.19 19.72
C PHE A 459 4.53 2.62 18.66
N TYR A 460 3.95 2.04 17.60
CA TYR A 460 4.68 1.32 16.57
C TYR A 460 4.32 1.85 15.19
N GLU A 461 5.33 2.19 14.41
CA GLU A 461 5.17 2.61 13.02
C GLU A 461 6.25 1.97 12.15
N ARG A 462 6.02 1.96 10.83
CA ARG A 462 6.85 1.20 9.90
C ARG A 462 7.99 2.03 9.33
N HIS A 463 9.20 1.47 9.30
CA HIS A 463 10.39 2.12 8.75
C HIS A 463 10.79 1.53 7.40
N ARG A 464 11.43 2.37 6.58
CA ARG A 464 12.11 1.98 5.34
C ARG A 464 13.24 2.95 5.01
N HIS A 465 14.29 2.95 5.83
CA HIS A 465 15.40 3.90 5.65
C HIS A 465 16.72 3.36 6.26
N ARG A 466 17.85 3.98 5.89
CA ARG A 466 19.20 3.63 6.37
C ARG A 466 19.91 4.77 7.10
N TYR A 467 19.38 5.99 7.02
CA TYR A 467 20.08 7.20 7.46
C TYR A 467 19.36 7.82 8.66
N GLU A 468 20.13 8.07 9.71
CA GLU A 468 19.66 8.60 10.99
C GLU A 468 20.31 9.93 11.31
N VAL A 469 19.69 10.68 12.23
CA VAL A 469 20.31 11.89 12.79
C VAL A 469 21.62 11.50 13.48
N SER A 470 22.70 12.16 13.08
CA SER A 470 24.03 11.89 13.64
C SER A 470 24.07 12.23 15.12
N ASP A 471 24.59 11.31 15.95
CA ASP A 471 24.76 11.53 17.39
C ASP A 471 25.60 12.77 17.71
N LYS A 472 26.57 13.11 16.85
CA LYS A 472 27.39 14.33 16.95
C LYS A 472 26.52 15.60 16.95
N TYR A 473 25.42 15.57 16.21
CA TYR A 473 24.58 16.74 15.94
C TYR A 473 23.25 16.72 16.69
N ARG A 474 22.77 15.56 17.15
CA ARG A 474 21.44 15.43 17.77
C ARG A 474 21.15 16.50 18.82
N ASN A 475 22.04 16.65 19.81
CA ASN A 475 21.83 17.62 20.89
C ASN A 475 22.04 19.08 20.45
N SER A 476 22.93 19.32 19.49
CA SER A 476 23.25 20.68 19.02
C SER A 476 22.24 21.22 18.01
N LEU A 477 21.44 20.35 17.39
CA LEU A 477 20.35 20.74 16.50
C LEU A 477 19.08 21.14 17.24
N GLU A 478 18.91 20.73 18.50
CA GLU A 478 17.81 21.21 19.30
C GLU A 478 18.02 22.66 19.74
N ASP A 479 16.93 23.44 19.75
CA ASP A 479 16.92 24.79 20.30
C ASP A 479 15.67 25.01 21.17
N THR A 480 15.37 26.27 21.51
CA THR A 480 14.20 26.64 22.31
C THR A 480 12.87 26.23 21.65
N TYR A 481 12.83 26.07 20.33
CA TYR A 481 11.63 25.80 19.54
C TYR A 481 11.67 24.45 18.82
N PHE A 482 12.80 24.09 18.21
CA PHE A 482 12.99 22.83 17.48
C PHE A 482 13.41 21.71 18.44
N LYS A 483 12.64 20.61 18.45
CA LYS A 483 12.86 19.46 19.33
C LYS A 483 12.74 18.14 18.58
N PHE A 484 13.52 17.15 19.01
CA PHE A 484 13.29 15.76 18.64
C PHE A 484 12.26 15.16 19.60
N SER A 485 10.98 15.35 19.28
CA SER A 485 9.84 15.01 20.15
C SER A 485 9.47 13.53 20.18
N GLY A 486 10.12 12.70 19.37
CA GLY A 486 9.92 11.26 19.36
C GLY A 486 11.25 10.54 19.18
N ILE A 487 11.47 9.50 19.98
CA ILE A 487 12.74 8.76 19.99
C ILE A 487 12.48 7.26 20.01
N HIS A 488 13.43 6.49 19.49
CA HIS A 488 13.46 5.06 19.76
C HIS A 488 14.00 4.85 21.20
N PRO A 489 13.25 4.17 22.10
CA PRO A 489 13.62 4.10 23.51
C PRO A 489 14.94 3.37 23.80
N ASP A 490 15.36 2.38 22.98
CA ASP A 490 16.64 1.67 23.20
C ASP A 490 17.80 2.26 22.40
N LEU A 491 17.67 2.27 21.07
CA LEU A 491 18.66 2.81 20.13
C LEU A 491 18.93 4.30 20.31
N LYS A 492 18.03 5.00 21.02
CA LYS A 492 18.07 6.44 21.22
C LYS A 492 18.18 7.20 19.90
N VAL A 493 17.71 6.69 18.75
CA VAL A 493 17.65 7.47 17.49
C VAL A 493 16.47 8.44 17.51
N ALA A 494 16.51 9.45 16.64
CA ALA A 494 15.47 10.48 16.57
C ALA A 494 14.42 10.07 15.52
N GLU A 495 13.16 9.98 15.95
CA GLU A 495 12.06 9.46 15.12
C GLU A 495 11.07 10.54 14.70
N ILE A 496 10.96 11.60 15.51
CA ILE A 496 10.07 12.73 15.25
C ILE A 496 10.81 14.02 15.58
N CYS A 497 10.67 15.03 14.71
CA CYS A 497 11.07 16.40 15.00
C CYS A 497 9.89 17.35 14.87
N GLU A 498 9.86 18.39 15.71
CA GLU A 498 8.78 19.38 15.67
C GLU A 498 9.26 20.79 16.06
N VAL A 499 8.43 21.80 15.79
CA VAL A 499 8.66 23.20 16.19
C VAL A 499 7.51 23.73 17.04
N LYS A 500 7.80 24.07 18.31
CA LYS A 500 6.80 24.47 19.33
C LYS A 500 5.96 25.71 18.99
N ASN A 501 6.53 26.70 18.30
CA ASN A 501 5.87 27.99 17.99
C ASN A 501 5.35 28.07 16.54
N HIS A 502 5.02 26.93 15.96
CA HIS A 502 4.52 26.82 14.59
C HIS A 502 3.13 26.13 14.60
N PRO A 503 2.16 26.55 13.75
CA PRO A 503 0.82 25.96 13.72
C PRO A 503 0.83 24.43 13.62
N PHE A 504 1.64 23.91 12.71
CA PHE A 504 2.01 22.48 12.64
C PHE A 504 3.32 22.35 11.85
N TYR A 505 4.41 21.92 12.47
CA TYR A 505 5.65 21.61 11.75
C TYR A 505 6.22 20.37 12.38
N LEU A 506 6.00 19.23 11.75
CA LEU A 506 6.34 17.92 12.31
C LEU A 506 6.89 17.01 11.21
N GLY A 507 8.07 16.45 11.45
CA GLY A 507 8.67 15.43 10.60
C GLY A 507 8.65 14.09 11.32
N VAL A 508 8.40 13.00 10.60
CA VAL A 508 8.49 11.62 11.09
C VAL A 508 9.45 10.81 10.22
N GLN A 509 10.31 10.00 10.83
CA GLN A 509 11.26 9.14 10.12
C GLN A 509 10.59 7.86 9.57
N TYR A 510 9.51 7.41 10.22
CA TYR A 510 8.68 6.29 9.79
C TYR A 510 7.68 6.68 8.68
N HIS A 511 6.95 5.69 8.19
CA HIS A 511 5.91 5.75 7.17
C HIS A 511 4.52 5.49 7.79
N PRO A 512 3.86 6.53 8.34
CA PRO A 512 2.54 6.42 8.99
C PRO A 512 1.43 6.00 8.02
N GLU A 513 1.62 6.18 6.72
CA GLU A 513 0.66 5.83 5.68
C GLU A 513 0.36 4.33 5.61
N PHE A 514 1.29 3.47 6.06
CA PHE A 514 1.12 2.02 6.02
C PHE A 514 0.23 1.50 7.15
N SER A 515 0.08 2.26 8.24
CA SER A 515 -0.80 1.90 9.37
C SER A 515 -2.23 2.46 9.23
N THR A 516 -2.50 3.32 8.25
CA THR A 516 -3.85 3.82 7.96
C THR A 516 -4.80 2.69 7.57
N ARG A 517 -6.05 2.76 8.06
CA ARG A 517 -7.17 1.89 7.68
C ARG A 517 -8.36 2.75 7.26
N VAL A 518 -9.26 2.22 6.45
CA VAL A 518 -10.42 3.00 5.96
C VAL A 518 -11.34 3.42 7.11
N VAL A 519 -11.70 2.46 7.97
CA VAL A 519 -12.58 2.72 9.13
C VAL A 519 -11.84 3.49 10.24
N LYS A 520 -10.52 3.28 10.38
CA LYS A 520 -9.68 3.91 11.40
C LYS A 520 -8.50 4.63 10.75
N SER A 521 -8.64 5.94 10.57
CA SER A 521 -7.57 6.81 10.05
C SER A 521 -6.34 6.80 10.97
N ASN A 522 -5.17 7.12 10.42
CA ASN A 522 -3.98 7.34 11.23
C ASN A 522 -4.03 8.76 11.82
N PRO A 523 -3.82 8.92 13.15
CA PRO A 523 -4.00 10.19 13.83
C PRO A 523 -3.08 11.30 13.31
N LEU A 524 -1.89 10.98 12.79
CA LEU A 524 -0.98 12.02 12.28
C LEU A 524 -1.57 12.77 11.09
N PHE A 525 -2.23 12.06 10.16
CA PHE A 525 -2.88 12.71 9.03
C PHE A 525 -4.11 13.50 9.45
N ASP A 526 -4.86 13.01 10.45
CA ASP A 526 -6.01 13.72 11.00
C ASP A 526 -5.57 15.05 11.66
N PHE A 527 -4.56 15.01 12.54
CA PHE A 527 -4.02 16.19 13.20
C PHE A 527 -3.38 17.17 12.21
N PHE A 528 -2.69 16.67 11.17
CA PHE A 528 -2.13 17.53 10.13
C PHE A 528 -3.23 18.30 9.41
N LEU A 529 -4.28 17.62 8.90
CA LEU A 529 -5.36 18.29 8.17
C LEU A 529 -6.19 19.23 9.06
N ASP A 530 -6.42 18.87 10.33
CA ASP A 530 -7.09 19.76 11.28
C ASP A 530 -6.28 21.02 11.59
N ALA A 531 -4.95 20.90 11.71
CA ALA A 531 -4.07 22.05 11.90
C ALA A 531 -4.00 22.93 10.65
N VAL A 532 -3.99 22.34 9.45
CA VAL A 532 -4.11 23.08 8.18
C VAL A 532 -5.41 23.88 8.13
N TRP A 533 -6.54 23.25 8.47
CA TRP A 533 -7.83 23.91 8.55
C TRP A 533 -7.86 25.05 9.56
N THR A 534 -7.33 24.81 10.76
CA THR A 534 -7.29 25.82 11.82
C THR A 534 -6.43 27.02 11.41
N ASN A 535 -5.27 26.78 10.80
CA ASN A 535 -4.38 27.84 10.33
C ASN A 535 -5.00 28.68 9.20
N LYS A 536 -5.76 28.06 8.29
CA LYS A 536 -6.43 28.77 7.19
C LYS A 536 -7.48 29.78 7.66
N ASN A 537 -8.09 29.53 8.82
CA ASN A 537 -9.19 30.34 9.36
C ASN A 537 -8.74 31.32 10.47
N ASN A 538 -7.46 31.29 10.85
CA ASN A 538 -6.83 32.27 11.73
C ASN A 538 -6.10 33.33 10.90
#